data_AF-A0A517MTE3-F1
#
_entry.id   AF-A0A517MTE3-F1
#
_cell.length_a   1.000
_cell.length_b   1.000
_cell.length_c   1.000
_cell.angle_alpha   90.00
_cell.angle_beta   90.00
_cell.angle_gamma   90.00
#
_symmetry.space_group_name_H-M   'P 1'
#
loop_
_entity.id
_entity.type
_entity.pdbx_description
1 polymer ?
#
loop_
_entity_poly.entity_id
_entity_poly.type
_entity_poly.pdbx_seq_one_letter_code
_entity_poly.pdbx_strand_id
1 'polypeptide(L)'
;MDSEPACSVNWMYRSKNSYKMLIRWLATICVVIATGCSSGPSRVDAPEVVPDEVAQNLMDQYDENSDGSLSDDEVSNCPAIASSKRKYDQDGNGSIDKQEISRRLTNIYSDRIGIFQLHANVMLDGRPLRNALITLVPEQSMEASLAPATGTTDHNGRAVLGLSESDTPSELRGIVRGVQTGLYRIRVTSDKESLGDDIENGTVLGEEITPVDGDRGIQLRISRRRANRTGRNAARPAKGMYLSQ
;
A
#
# COMPACT_ATOMS: atom_id res chain seq x y z
N MET A 1 5.98 -66.62 66.76
CA MET A 1 7.36 -66.38 67.20
C MET A 1 8.13 -65.81 66.04
N ASP A 2 8.60 -64.58 65.99
CA ASP A 2 8.40 -63.35 66.77
C ASP A 2 9.00 -62.24 65.90
N SER A 3 8.75 -61.00 66.30
CA SER A 3 9.42 -59.75 65.93
C SER A 3 8.85 -58.94 64.75
N GLU A 4 7.97 -58.02 65.14
CA GLU A 4 7.73 -56.75 64.45
C GLU A 4 8.97 -55.85 64.51
N PRO A 5 9.32 -55.12 63.43
CA PRO A 5 10.15 -53.92 63.54
C PRO A 5 9.26 -52.67 63.62
N ALA A 6 9.39 -51.96 64.74
CA ALA A 6 8.83 -50.64 64.97
C ALA A 6 9.34 -49.63 63.94
N CYS A 7 8.46 -49.18 63.03
CA CYS A 7 8.76 -48.08 62.12
C CYS A 7 8.49 -46.76 62.86
N SER A 8 9.57 -46.14 63.36
CA SER A 8 9.50 -44.84 64.03
C SER A 8 9.19 -43.72 63.03
N VAL A 9 8.05 -43.08 63.26
CA VAL A 9 7.58 -41.90 62.54
C VAL A 9 8.34 -40.69 63.07
N ASN A 10 9.35 -40.20 62.34
CA ASN A 10 10.05 -38.97 62.72
C ASN A 10 10.54 -38.14 61.52
N TRP A 11 9.63 -37.84 60.59
CA TRP A 11 9.88 -36.97 59.43
C TRP A 11 9.19 -35.61 59.49
N MET A 12 8.80 -35.15 60.69
CA MET A 12 7.89 -34.00 60.78
C MET A 12 8.41 -32.88 61.67
N TYR A 13 9.68 -32.47 61.56
CA TYR A 13 10.09 -31.19 62.15
C TYR A 13 11.33 -30.53 61.53
N ARG A 14 11.38 -30.36 60.20
CA ARG A 14 12.42 -29.48 59.62
C ARG A 14 12.13 -28.91 58.23
N SER A 15 11.12 -28.04 58.11
CA SER A 15 11.09 -27.12 56.94
C SER A 15 10.16 -25.90 57.09
N LYS A 16 9.83 -25.43 58.30
CA LYS A 16 8.96 -24.23 58.43
C LYS A 16 9.62 -22.91 58.00
N ASN A 17 10.90 -22.94 57.60
CA ASN A 17 11.61 -21.77 57.08
C ASN A 17 11.88 -21.82 55.56
N SER A 18 11.70 -22.98 54.90
CA SER A 18 11.97 -23.09 53.46
C SER A 18 10.88 -22.46 52.59
N TYR A 19 9.61 -22.46 53.02
CA TYR A 19 8.53 -21.81 52.29
C TYR A 19 8.62 -20.27 52.35
N LYS A 20 9.17 -19.69 53.43
CA LYS A 20 9.36 -18.23 53.55
C LYS A 20 10.43 -17.70 52.59
N MET A 21 11.45 -18.50 52.30
CA MET A 21 12.43 -18.17 51.26
C MET A 21 11.81 -18.26 49.87
N LEU A 22 11.03 -19.30 49.59
CA LEU A 22 10.37 -19.53 48.30
C LEU A 22 9.32 -18.44 47.97
N ILE A 23 8.55 -17.99 48.95
CA ILE A 23 7.59 -16.88 48.79
C ILE A 23 8.29 -15.55 48.50
N ARG A 24 9.44 -15.27 49.15
CA ARG A 24 10.24 -14.06 48.87
C ARG A 24 10.80 -14.06 47.45
N TRP A 25 11.32 -15.20 46.98
CA TRP A 25 11.81 -15.34 45.61
C TRP A 25 10.70 -15.21 44.56
N LEU A 26 9.52 -15.79 44.79
CA LEU A 26 8.36 -15.63 43.92
C LEU A 26 7.87 -14.18 43.85
N ALA A 27 7.82 -13.47 44.99
CA ALA A 27 7.41 -12.06 45.02
C ALA A 27 8.38 -11.16 44.23
N THR A 28 9.70 -11.40 44.32
CA THR A 28 10.70 -10.64 43.56
C THR A 28 10.60 -10.90 42.05
N ILE A 29 10.34 -12.14 41.63
CA ILE A 29 10.14 -12.49 40.21
C ILE A 29 8.90 -11.80 39.65
N CYS A 30 7.80 -11.72 40.41
CA CYS A 30 6.59 -11.00 39.98
C CYS A 30 6.82 -9.49 39.76
N VAL A 31 7.70 -8.85 40.55
CA VAL A 31 8.02 -7.42 40.38
C VAL A 31 8.85 -7.15 39.13
N VAL A 32 9.73 -8.08 38.73
CA VAL A 32 10.55 -7.95 37.50
C VAL A 32 9.71 -8.15 36.23
N ILE A 33 8.64 -8.96 36.28
CA ILE A 33 7.72 -9.15 35.15
C ILE A 33 6.81 -7.92 34.98
N ALA A 34 6.52 -7.17 36.04
CA ALA A 34 5.66 -5.98 36.00
C ALA A 34 6.35 -4.71 35.44
N THR A 35 7.67 -4.69 35.30
CA THR A 35 8.41 -3.53 34.77
C THR A 35 8.85 -3.68 33.31
N GLY A 36 8.42 -4.76 32.63
CA GLY A 36 8.82 -5.06 31.25
C GLY A 36 7.73 -4.80 30.20
N CYS A 37 8.13 -4.09 29.15
CA CYS A 37 7.49 -4.00 27.82
C CYS A 37 6.35 -2.98 27.60
N SER A 38 6.59 -1.69 27.84
CA SER A 38 5.77 -0.63 27.19
C SER A 38 6.55 0.38 26.35
N SER A 39 7.88 0.26 26.21
CA SER A 39 8.70 1.14 25.38
C SER A 39 8.72 0.73 23.91
N GLY A 40 7.53 0.52 23.32
CA GLY A 40 7.42 0.42 21.87
C GLY A 40 7.88 1.73 21.22
N PRO A 41 8.42 1.69 19.98
CA PRO A 41 8.70 2.91 19.23
C PRO A 41 7.44 3.78 19.17
N SER A 42 7.61 5.10 19.31
CA SER A 42 6.52 6.06 19.22
C SER A 42 5.75 5.87 17.91
N ARG A 43 4.41 5.93 17.99
CA ARG A 43 3.56 5.89 16.79
C ARG A 43 3.88 7.11 15.94
N VAL A 44 3.97 6.91 14.63
CA VAL A 44 4.06 8.02 13.68
C VAL A 44 2.68 8.59 13.45
N ASP A 45 2.58 9.91 13.53
CA ASP A 45 1.34 10.63 13.33
C ASP A 45 0.83 10.48 11.90
N ALA A 46 -0.50 10.39 11.77
CA ALA A 46 -1.16 10.36 10.47
C ALA A 46 -1.05 11.73 9.79
N PRO A 47 -0.99 11.77 8.44
CA PRO A 47 -1.08 13.05 7.73
C PRO A 47 -2.42 13.72 8.06
N GLU A 48 -2.39 15.04 8.25
CA GLU A 48 -3.58 15.84 8.48
C GLU A 48 -4.26 16.10 7.13
N VAL A 49 -5.32 15.35 6.86
CA VAL A 49 -6.13 15.45 5.66
C VAL A 49 -7.57 15.71 6.08
N VAL A 50 -8.18 16.77 5.55
CA VAL A 50 -9.60 17.09 5.76
C VAL A 50 -10.40 16.51 4.59
N PRO A 51 -11.16 15.40 4.77
CA PRO A 51 -11.79 14.67 3.66
C PRO A 51 -12.72 15.52 2.80
N ASP A 52 -13.51 16.40 3.42
CA ASP A 52 -14.48 17.26 2.71
C ASP A 52 -13.80 18.30 1.83
N GLU A 53 -12.64 18.84 2.25
CA GLU A 53 -11.87 19.80 1.46
C GLU A 53 -11.21 19.11 0.26
N VAL A 54 -10.61 17.93 0.48
CA VAL A 54 -10.03 17.14 -0.62
C VAL A 54 -11.12 16.71 -1.61
N ALA A 55 -12.28 16.28 -1.12
CA ALA A 55 -13.41 15.92 -1.98
C ALA A 55 -13.89 17.12 -2.80
N GLN A 56 -14.03 18.31 -2.20
CA GLN A 56 -14.38 19.52 -2.95
C GLN A 56 -13.31 19.85 -4.00
N ASN A 57 -12.02 19.83 -3.64
CA ASN A 57 -10.94 20.12 -4.58
C ASN A 57 -10.90 19.13 -5.76
N LEU A 58 -11.24 17.86 -5.53
CA LEU A 58 -11.36 16.86 -6.59
C LEU A 58 -12.53 17.17 -7.52
N MET A 59 -13.70 17.54 -6.97
CA MET A 59 -14.84 17.98 -7.78
C MET A 59 -14.47 19.21 -8.61
N ASP A 60 -13.91 20.25 -7.98
CA ASP A 60 -13.50 21.48 -8.68
C ASP A 60 -12.49 21.22 -9.81
N GLN A 61 -11.70 20.15 -9.70
CA GLN A 61 -10.68 19.79 -10.67
C GLN A 61 -11.21 18.94 -11.82
N TYR A 62 -12.14 18.02 -11.56
CA TYR A 62 -12.51 16.96 -12.51
C TYR A 62 -13.98 16.97 -12.93
N ASP A 63 -14.88 17.64 -12.20
CA ASP A 63 -16.29 17.85 -12.57
C ASP A 63 -16.39 18.99 -13.60
N GLU A 64 -15.99 18.69 -14.84
CA GLU A 64 -15.91 19.66 -15.93
C GLU A 64 -17.30 20.21 -16.29
N ASN A 65 -18.34 19.39 -16.12
CA ASN A 65 -19.71 19.77 -16.45
C ASN A 65 -20.45 20.46 -15.28
N SER A 66 -19.88 20.44 -14.07
CA SER A 66 -20.42 21.02 -12.84
C SER A 66 -21.80 20.47 -12.44
N ASP A 67 -22.05 19.17 -12.68
CA ASP A 67 -23.30 18.50 -12.32
C ASP A 67 -23.32 17.98 -10.88
N GLY A 68 -22.19 18.07 -10.17
CA GLY A 68 -22.04 17.63 -8.79
C GLY A 68 -21.66 16.15 -8.66
N SER A 69 -21.33 15.48 -9.76
CA SER A 69 -20.84 14.11 -9.81
C SER A 69 -19.73 13.94 -10.85
N LEU A 70 -18.88 12.94 -10.68
CA LEU A 70 -17.87 12.57 -11.67
C LEU A 70 -18.40 11.42 -12.52
N SER A 71 -18.60 11.67 -13.80
CA SER A 71 -18.93 10.65 -14.80
C SER A 71 -17.75 9.71 -15.10
N ASP A 72 -17.96 8.61 -15.82
CA ASP A 72 -16.89 7.68 -16.23
C ASP A 72 -15.72 8.38 -16.95
N ASP A 73 -16.04 9.35 -17.81
CA ASP A 73 -15.06 10.08 -18.59
C ASP A 73 -14.26 11.05 -17.69
N GLU A 74 -14.92 11.74 -16.76
CA GLU A 74 -14.27 12.64 -15.79
C GLU A 74 -13.42 11.87 -14.77
N VAL A 75 -13.92 10.74 -14.27
CA VAL A 75 -13.16 9.85 -13.37
C VAL A 75 -11.88 9.35 -14.06
N SER A 76 -11.89 9.15 -15.38
CA SER A 76 -10.70 8.71 -16.13
C SER A 76 -9.54 9.73 -16.06
N ASN A 77 -9.83 11.01 -15.78
CA ASN A 77 -8.83 12.05 -15.56
C ASN A 77 -8.21 12.00 -14.15
N CYS A 78 -8.80 11.24 -13.21
CA CYS A 78 -8.26 10.98 -11.87
C CYS A 78 -7.90 9.48 -11.72
N PRO A 79 -6.68 9.07 -12.14
CA PRO A 79 -6.31 7.65 -12.22
C PRO A 79 -6.45 6.88 -10.90
N ALA A 80 -6.20 7.54 -9.75
CA ALA A 80 -6.31 6.91 -8.43
C ALA A 80 -7.76 6.55 -8.06
N ILE A 81 -8.73 7.40 -8.41
CA ILE A 81 -10.15 7.10 -8.20
C ILE A 81 -10.62 6.11 -9.25
N ALA A 82 -10.20 6.26 -10.51
CA ALA A 82 -10.55 5.34 -11.60
C ALA A 82 -10.21 3.88 -11.29
N SER A 83 -9.00 3.62 -10.75
CA SER A 83 -8.57 2.25 -10.39
C SER A 83 -9.41 1.64 -9.26
N SER A 84 -9.98 2.49 -8.40
CA SER A 84 -10.78 2.10 -7.24
C SER A 84 -12.26 2.51 -7.35
N LYS A 85 -12.78 2.80 -8.55
CA LYS A 85 -14.13 3.36 -8.75
C LYS A 85 -15.22 2.65 -7.98
N ARG A 86 -15.23 1.31 -8.00
CA ARG A 86 -16.22 0.48 -7.28
C ARG A 86 -16.23 0.66 -5.77
N LYS A 87 -15.14 1.18 -5.17
CA LYS A 87 -15.06 1.48 -3.73
C LYS A 87 -15.67 2.84 -3.40
N TYR A 88 -15.76 3.73 -4.39
CA TYR A 88 -16.29 5.07 -4.29
C TYR A 88 -17.79 5.09 -4.62
N ASP A 89 -18.18 4.56 -5.77
CA ASP A 89 -19.58 4.42 -6.25
C ASP A 89 -20.32 3.38 -5.39
N GLN A 90 -20.86 3.82 -4.26
CA GLN A 90 -21.49 2.97 -3.25
C GLN A 90 -22.95 2.70 -3.57
N ASP A 91 -23.62 3.63 -4.26
CA ASP A 91 -25.00 3.45 -4.68
C ASP A 91 -25.13 2.68 -6.02
N GLY A 92 -24.02 2.53 -6.76
CA GLY A 92 -23.94 1.78 -8.01
C GLY A 92 -24.56 2.51 -9.20
N ASN A 93 -24.66 3.84 -9.13
CA ASN A 93 -25.28 4.66 -10.19
C ASN A 93 -24.34 4.91 -11.38
N GLY A 94 -23.06 4.54 -11.25
CA GLY A 94 -22.04 4.68 -12.30
C GLY A 94 -21.31 6.04 -12.29
N SER A 95 -21.77 7.01 -11.52
CA SER A 95 -21.09 8.28 -11.23
C SER A 95 -20.53 8.27 -9.82
N ILE A 96 -19.68 9.24 -9.48
CA ILE A 96 -19.14 9.38 -8.12
C ILE A 96 -19.43 10.79 -7.63
N ASP A 97 -20.26 10.94 -6.60
CA ASP A 97 -20.56 12.25 -6.03
C ASP A 97 -19.53 12.71 -4.96
N LYS A 98 -19.61 13.98 -4.57
CA LYS A 98 -18.73 14.55 -3.54
C LYS A 98 -18.81 13.78 -2.21
N GLN A 99 -20.01 13.38 -1.80
CA GLN A 99 -20.27 12.74 -0.52
C GLN A 99 -19.67 11.34 -0.48
N GLU A 100 -19.68 10.61 -1.59
CA GLU A 100 -19.03 9.32 -1.76
C GLU A 100 -17.51 9.44 -1.64
N ILE A 101 -16.90 10.46 -2.29
CA ILE A 101 -15.48 10.75 -2.16
C ILE A 101 -15.12 11.04 -0.70
N SER A 102 -15.83 11.98 -0.07
CA SER A 102 -15.58 12.35 1.33
C SER A 102 -15.73 11.16 2.28
N ARG A 103 -16.77 10.34 2.08
CA ARG A 103 -17.01 9.12 2.89
C ARG A 103 -15.89 8.11 2.71
N ARG A 104 -15.42 7.88 1.48
CA ARG A 104 -14.29 6.96 1.22
C ARG A 104 -13.01 7.48 1.87
N LEU A 105 -12.67 8.76 1.69
CA LEU A 105 -11.50 9.37 2.32
C LEU A 105 -11.57 9.33 3.85
N THR A 106 -12.75 9.59 4.44
CA THR A 106 -12.96 9.47 5.89
C THR A 106 -12.65 8.05 6.37
N ASN A 107 -13.11 7.03 5.65
CA ASN A 107 -12.82 5.64 5.99
C ASN A 107 -11.31 5.35 5.91
N ILE A 108 -10.64 5.81 4.85
CA ILE A 108 -9.20 5.66 4.64
C ILE A 108 -8.38 6.24 5.80
N TYR A 109 -8.74 7.42 6.30
CA TYR A 109 -7.99 8.12 7.34
C TYR A 109 -8.45 7.78 8.77
N SER A 110 -9.54 7.03 8.95
CA SER A 110 -10.08 6.69 10.27
C SER A 110 -9.12 5.86 11.13
N ASP A 111 -8.28 5.02 10.51
CA ASP A 111 -7.30 4.15 11.19
C ASP A 111 -6.07 4.90 11.72
N ARG A 112 -5.88 6.17 11.33
CA ARG A 112 -4.74 7.02 11.71
C ARG A 112 -3.38 6.34 11.50
N ILE A 113 -3.22 5.67 10.36
CA ILE A 113 -1.95 5.03 9.99
C ILE A 113 -1.07 6.08 9.30
N GLY A 114 0.02 6.46 9.97
CA GLY A 114 0.98 7.42 9.44
C GLY A 114 1.79 6.89 8.28
N ILE A 115 2.54 5.80 8.49
CA ILE A 115 3.43 5.21 7.48
C ILE A 115 3.29 3.70 7.51
N PHE A 116 3.25 3.07 6.33
CA PHE A 116 3.33 1.61 6.19
C PHE A 116 4.24 1.18 5.05
N GLN A 117 4.77 -0.03 5.13
CA GLN A 117 5.66 -0.57 4.10
C GLN A 117 4.84 -1.01 2.88
N LEU A 118 5.20 -0.47 1.73
CA LEU A 118 4.55 -0.75 0.45
C LEU A 118 5.54 -1.36 -0.53
N HIS A 119 5.19 -2.52 -1.08
CA HIS A 119 5.95 -3.13 -2.15
C HIS A 119 5.31 -2.81 -3.51
N ALA A 120 6.11 -2.72 -4.56
CA ALA A 120 5.61 -2.65 -5.93
C ALA A 120 6.28 -3.72 -6.78
N ASN A 121 5.51 -4.37 -7.64
CA ASN A 121 6.01 -5.34 -8.61
C ASN A 121 5.73 -4.80 -10.02
N VAL A 122 6.77 -4.59 -10.82
CA VAL A 122 6.65 -4.04 -12.16
C VAL A 122 7.04 -5.08 -13.20
N MET A 123 6.11 -5.35 -14.12
CA MET A 123 6.30 -6.28 -15.22
C MET A 123 6.15 -5.52 -16.54
N LEU A 124 7.07 -5.68 -17.48
CA LEU A 124 6.95 -5.24 -18.86
C LEU A 124 6.80 -6.45 -19.79
N ASP A 125 5.68 -6.53 -20.50
CA ASP A 125 5.36 -7.64 -21.42
C ASP A 125 5.51 -9.03 -20.78
N GLY A 126 5.09 -9.14 -19.51
CA GLY A 126 5.17 -10.38 -18.74
C GLY A 126 6.56 -10.72 -18.20
N ARG A 127 7.54 -9.82 -18.32
CA ARG A 127 8.89 -9.97 -17.73
C ARG A 127 9.11 -8.95 -16.62
N PRO A 128 9.85 -9.29 -15.55
CA PRO A 128 10.19 -8.30 -14.54
C PRO A 128 10.99 -7.14 -15.11
N LEU A 129 10.56 -5.90 -14.83
CA LEU A 129 11.26 -4.69 -15.26
C LEU A 129 12.27 -4.30 -14.17
N ARG A 130 13.56 -4.47 -14.45
CA ARG A 130 14.66 -4.18 -13.51
C ARG A 130 15.13 -2.72 -13.61
N ASN A 131 15.59 -2.16 -12.49
CA ASN A 131 16.19 -0.82 -12.39
C ASN A 131 15.23 0.32 -12.80
N ALA A 132 13.93 0.05 -12.92
CA ALA A 132 12.93 1.09 -13.09
C ALA A 132 12.72 1.84 -11.77
N LEU A 133 12.71 3.17 -11.84
CA LEU A 133 12.34 4.06 -10.76
C LEU A 133 10.83 4.24 -10.76
N ILE A 134 10.21 3.88 -9.65
CA ILE A 134 8.78 4.09 -9.39
C ILE A 134 8.67 5.31 -8.49
N THR A 135 7.80 6.24 -8.86
CA THR A 135 7.45 7.42 -8.07
C THR A 135 5.95 7.46 -7.87
N LEU A 136 5.52 7.48 -6.61
CA LEU A 136 4.17 7.81 -6.21
C LEU A 136 4.09 9.32 -6.01
N VAL A 137 3.32 9.99 -6.86
CA VAL A 137 3.08 11.43 -6.80
C VAL A 137 1.67 11.63 -6.27
N PRO A 138 1.47 12.34 -5.15
CA PRO A 138 0.13 12.64 -4.67
C PRO A 138 -0.75 13.25 -5.77
N GLU A 139 -2.06 13.01 -5.68
CA GLU A 139 -3.03 13.78 -6.46
C GLU A 139 -2.93 15.26 -6.08
N GLN A 140 -3.20 16.16 -7.04
CA GLN A 140 -2.99 17.60 -6.86
C GLN A 140 -3.76 18.16 -5.66
N SER A 141 -4.96 17.64 -5.40
CA SER A 141 -5.77 17.99 -4.23
C SER A 141 -5.16 17.58 -2.88
N MET A 142 -4.10 16.76 -2.87
CA MET A 142 -3.44 16.23 -1.68
C MET A 142 -1.93 16.56 -1.59
N GLU A 143 -1.35 17.23 -2.59
CA GLU A 143 0.10 17.56 -2.64
C GLU A 143 0.58 18.39 -1.44
N ALA A 144 -0.32 19.15 -0.79
CA ALA A 144 0.01 19.92 0.41
C ALA A 144 0.14 19.06 1.68
N SER A 145 -0.55 17.92 1.75
CA SER A 145 -0.62 17.07 2.96
C SER A 145 0.22 15.80 2.85
N LEU A 146 0.56 15.37 1.63
CA LEU A 146 1.24 14.10 1.38
C LEU A 146 2.59 14.33 0.70
N ALA A 147 3.60 13.60 1.14
CA ALA A 147 4.90 13.57 0.49
C ALA A 147 4.94 12.50 -0.61
N PRO A 148 5.68 12.75 -1.72
CA PRO A 148 5.91 11.73 -2.73
C PRO A 148 6.77 10.58 -2.18
N ALA A 149 6.58 9.38 -2.72
CA ALA A 149 7.35 8.21 -2.35
C ALA A 149 8.04 7.60 -3.57
N THR A 150 9.23 7.03 -3.38
CA THR A 150 10.01 6.45 -4.49
C THR A 150 10.60 5.09 -4.14
N GLY A 151 10.87 4.30 -5.17
CA GLY A 151 11.66 3.07 -5.05
C GLY A 151 12.13 2.56 -6.40
N THR A 152 13.27 1.87 -6.39
CA THR A 152 13.85 1.29 -7.60
C THR A 152 13.66 -0.22 -7.60
N THR A 153 13.26 -0.76 -8.74
CA THR A 153 13.02 -2.19 -8.92
C THR A 153 14.32 -2.99 -8.98
N ASP A 154 14.33 -4.16 -8.35
CA ASP A 154 15.42 -5.11 -8.35
C ASP A 154 15.40 -6.04 -9.58
N HIS A 155 16.20 -7.11 -9.56
CA HIS A 155 16.26 -8.11 -10.65
C HIS A 155 14.97 -8.93 -10.83
N ASN A 156 14.10 -8.95 -9.82
CA ASN A 156 12.79 -9.59 -9.85
C ASN A 156 11.67 -8.59 -10.15
N GLY A 157 12.00 -7.35 -10.52
CA GLY A 157 11.02 -6.30 -10.78
C GLY A 157 10.32 -5.80 -9.52
N ARG A 158 10.89 -6.06 -8.33
CA ARG A 158 10.29 -5.67 -7.04
C ARG A 158 10.95 -4.40 -6.51
N ALA A 159 10.15 -3.47 -6.00
CA ALA A 159 10.63 -2.28 -5.29
C ALA A 159 10.00 -2.20 -3.90
N VAL A 160 10.75 -1.67 -2.94
CA VAL A 160 10.20 -1.17 -1.67
C VAL A 160 10.09 0.35 -1.82
N LEU A 161 8.88 0.87 -1.73
CA LEU A 161 8.60 2.30 -1.85
C LEU A 161 8.76 2.97 -0.48
N GLY A 162 9.28 4.19 -0.49
CA GLY A 162 9.39 4.98 0.73
C GLY A 162 9.48 6.46 0.46
N LEU A 163 9.11 7.26 1.46
CA LEU A 163 9.36 8.69 1.51
C LEU A 163 10.87 9.01 1.40
N SER A 164 11.18 10.24 1.01
CA SER A 164 12.54 10.75 1.05
C SER A 164 13.05 10.88 2.50
N GLU A 165 14.37 10.99 2.70
CA GLU A 165 14.92 11.19 4.06
C GLU A 165 14.46 12.49 4.71
N SER A 166 14.23 13.55 3.94
CA SER A 166 13.73 14.83 4.46
C SER A 166 12.29 14.74 4.93
N ASP A 167 11.46 13.97 4.22
CA ASP A 167 10.03 13.84 4.51
C ASP A 167 9.73 12.74 5.53
N THR A 168 10.72 11.87 5.80
CA THR A 168 10.62 10.84 6.83
C THR A 168 10.82 11.47 8.22
N PRO A 169 9.92 11.20 9.19
CA PRO A 169 10.09 11.61 10.59
C PRO A 169 11.46 11.20 11.13
N SER A 170 12.10 12.06 11.92
CA SER A 170 13.46 11.87 12.43
C SER A 170 13.67 10.52 13.12
N GLU A 171 12.63 10.01 13.78
CA GLU A 171 12.62 8.78 14.56
C GLU A 171 12.67 7.53 13.68
N LEU A 172 12.29 7.64 12.40
CA LEU A 172 12.23 6.52 11.46
C LEU A 172 13.32 6.54 10.38
N ARG A 173 14.10 7.61 10.27
CA ARG A 173 15.14 7.75 9.24
C ARG A 173 16.13 6.59 9.32
N GLY A 174 16.27 5.86 8.21
CA GLY A 174 17.15 4.69 8.09
C GLY A 174 16.62 3.41 8.74
N ILE A 175 15.50 3.44 9.47
CA ILE A 175 14.91 2.27 10.12
C ILE A 175 13.79 1.69 9.26
N VAL A 176 12.88 2.54 8.78
CA VAL A 176 11.70 2.11 8.02
C VAL A 176 11.64 2.87 6.70
N ARG A 177 11.33 2.15 5.62
CA ARG A 177 10.89 2.73 4.36
C ARG A 177 9.41 2.44 4.21
N GLY A 178 8.61 3.49 4.11
CA GLY A 178 7.17 3.35 3.95
C GLY A 178 6.55 4.57 3.31
N VAL A 179 5.27 4.45 3.04
CA VAL A 179 4.45 5.42 2.31
C VAL A 179 3.28 5.82 3.20
N GLN A 180 2.81 7.06 3.03
CA GLN A 180 1.60 7.55 3.66
C GLN A 180 0.36 7.00 2.93
N THR A 181 -0.75 6.95 3.64
CA THR A 181 -2.05 6.57 3.08
C THR A 181 -2.61 7.72 2.23
N GLY A 182 -3.14 7.45 1.04
CA GLY A 182 -3.73 8.49 0.19
C GLY A 182 -3.92 8.12 -1.28
N LEU A 183 -4.23 9.12 -2.11
CA LEU A 183 -4.41 8.99 -3.55
C LEU A 183 -3.14 9.38 -4.29
N TYR A 184 -2.62 8.47 -5.12
CA TYR A 184 -1.37 8.68 -5.82
C TYR A 184 -1.47 8.36 -7.31
N ARG A 185 -0.84 9.21 -8.12
CA ARG A 185 -0.44 8.91 -9.49
C ARG A 185 0.89 8.16 -9.48
N ILE A 186 1.04 7.18 -10.35
CA ILE A 186 2.22 6.33 -10.43
C ILE A 186 3.01 6.67 -11.68
N ARG A 187 4.25 7.13 -11.48
CA ARG A 187 5.21 7.32 -12.57
C ARG A 187 6.25 6.21 -12.55
N VAL A 188 6.52 5.63 -13.70
CA VAL A 188 7.56 4.61 -13.86
C VAL A 188 8.53 5.11 -14.93
N THR A 189 9.80 5.23 -14.58
CA THR A 189 10.88 5.60 -15.51
C THR A 189 11.94 4.50 -15.54
N SER A 190 12.54 4.26 -16.72
CA SER A 190 13.62 3.29 -16.90
C SER A 190 14.71 3.91 -17.78
N ASP A 191 15.97 3.65 -17.43
CA ASP A 191 17.15 4.07 -18.18
C ASP A 191 17.43 3.18 -19.41
N LYS A 192 16.89 1.95 -19.41
CA LYS A 192 17.25 0.89 -20.37
C LYS A 192 16.16 0.58 -21.38
N GLU A 193 14.90 0.76 -21.00
CA GLU A 193 13.76 0.36 -21.80
C GLU A 193 12.77 1.53 -21.89
N SER A 194 12.45 1.96 -23.11
CA SER A 194 11.37 2.94 -23.30
C SER A 194 10.03 2.27 -23.00
N LEU A 195 9.25 2.91 -22.14
CA LEU A 195 7.93 2.43 -21.72
C LEU A 195 6.81 3.02 -22.58
N GLY A 196 7.14 4.03 -23.40
CA GLY A 196 6.20 4.82 -24.17
C GLY A 196 5.82 6.10 -23.44
N ASP A 197 5.57 7.16 -24.21
CA ASP A 197 5.38 8.54 -23.70
C ASP A 197 4.26 8.64 -22.66
N ASP A 198 3.18 7.88 -22.81
CA ASP A 198 2.02 7.92 -21.90
C ASP A 198 2.37 7.45 -20.46
N ILE A 199 3.30 6.50 -20.34
CA ILE A 199 3.71 5.94 -19.05
C ILE A 199 4.81 6.79 -18.42
N GLU A 200 5.76 7.24 -19.23
CA GLU A 200 6.90 8.05 -18.75
C GLU A 200 6.44 9.43 -18.26
N ASN A 201 5.42 10.01 -18.89
CA ASN A 201 4.85 11.30 -18.48
C ASN A 201 3.77 11.19 -17.39
N GLY A 202 3.52 9.98 -16.86
CA GLY A 202 2.79 9.80 -15.60
C GLY A 202 1.26 9.87 -15.69
N THR A 203 0.68 9.65 -16.86
CA THR A 203 -0.75 9.92 -17.07
C THR A 203 -1.65 8.69 -16.91
N VAL A 204 -1.12 7.46 -16.98
CA VAL A 204 -1.99 6.28 -17.17
C VAL A 204 -2.32 5.50 -15.89
N LEU A 205 -1.53 5.64 -14.82
CA LEU A 205 -1.66 4.78 -13.64
C LEU A 205 -1.86 5.60 -12.36
N GLY A 206 -2.85 5.21 -11.57
CA GLY A 206 -3.03 5.73 -10.22
C GLY A 206 -3.62 4.65 -9.31
N GLU A 207 -3.36 4.79 -8.03
CA GLU A 207 -3.77 3.81 -7.02
C GLU A 207 -4.15 4.52 -5.72
N GLU A 208 -5.21 4.01 -5.10
CA GLU A 208 -5.57 4.34 -3.72
C GLU A 208 -4.71 3.49 -2.78
N ILE A 209 -3.82 4.13 -2.03
CA ILE A 209 -2.86 3.45 -1.16
C ILE A 209 -3.44 3.36 0.25
N THR A 210 -3.84 2.16 0.66
CA THR A 210 -4.36 1.88 2.00
C THR A 210 -3.78 0.61 2.62
N PRO A 211 -3.68 0.54 3.95
CA PRO A 211 -3.16 -0.63 4.67
C PRO A 211 -4.19 -1.75 4.87
N VAL A 212 -5.48 -1.49 4.62
CA VAL A 212 -6.61 -2.36 5.05
C VAL A 212 -6.82 -3.55 4.11
N ASP A 213 -6.44 -3.45 2.84
CA ASP A 213 -6.80 -4.45 1.82
C ASP A 213 -6.00 -5.76 1.90
N GLY A 214 -5.12 -5.95 2.90
CA GLY A 214 -4.32 -7.16 3.12
C GLY A 214 -3.24 -7.41 2.06
N ASP A 215 -3.39 -6.82 0.87
CA ASP A 215 -2.43 -6.82 -0.21
C ASP A 215 -1.47 -5.64 -0.02
N ARG A 216 -0.32 -5.90 0.61
CA ARG A 216 0.71 -4.88 0.88
C ARG A 216 1.54 -4.53 -0.36
N GLY A 217 0.96 -4.69 -1.55
CA GLY A 217 1.68 -4.68 -2.82
C GLY A 217 0.88 -4.03 -3.95
N ILE A 218 1.52 -3.13 -4.70
CA ILE A 218 1.04 -2.70 -6.00
C ILE A 218 1.58 -3.68 -7.05
N GLN A 219 0.72 -4.19 -7.94
CA GLN A 219 1.15 -4.93 -9.12
C GLN A 219 0.95 -4.10 -10.40
N LEU A 220 2.04 -3.60 -10.96
CA LEU A 220 2.05 -2.85 -12.21
C LEU A 220 2.37 -3.79 -13.37
N ARG A 221 1.39 -4.00 -14.25
CA ARG A 221 1.58 -4.75 -15.49
C ARG A 221 1.56 -3.80 -16.66
N ILE A 222 2.74 -3.51 -17.17
CA ILE A 222 2.94 -2.68 -18.36
C ILE A 222 3.00 -3.62 -19.55
N SER A 223 2.15 -3.37 -20.55
CA SER A 223 2.23 -4.05 -21.84
C SER A 223 2.47 -3.00 -22.91
N ARG A 224 3.47 -3.21 -23.76
CA ARG A 224 3.63 -2.36 -24.93
C ARG A 224 2.41 -2.57 -25.81
N ARG A 225 1.69 -1.48 -26.07
CA ARG A 225 0.65 -1.46 -27.11
C ARG A 225 1.38 -1.87 -28.39
N ARG A 226 1.18 -3.10 -28.85
CA ARG A 226 1.73 -3.52 -30.14
C ARG A 226 1.14 -2.55 -31.13
N ALA A 227 1.97 -1.67 -31.69
CA ALA A 227 1.56 -0.76 -32.76
C ALA A 227 0.77 -1.61 -33.74
N ASN A 228 -0.54 -1.36 -33.77
CA ASN A 228 -1.47 -2.28 -34.38
C ASN A 228 -1.03 -2.38 -35.83
N ARG A 229 -0.55 -3.56 -36.24
CA ARG A 229 0.10 -3.78 -37.53
C ARG A 229 -1.00 -3.87 -38.61
N THR A 230 -1.94 -2.94 -38.57
CA THR A 230 -3.16 -2.87 -39.39
C THR A 230 -2.85 -2.51 -40.85
N GLY A 231 -1.57 -2.27 -41.20
CA GLY A 231 -1.14 -1.96 -42.56
C GLY A 231 -0.66 -3.14 -43.42
N ARG A 232 -0.61 -4.39 -42.93
CA ARG A 232 0.00 -5.51 -43.69
C ARG A 232 -0.95 -6.48 -44.41
N ASN A 233 -2.24 -6.15 -44.51
CA ASN A 233 -3.21 -6.90 -45.34
C ASN A 233 -3.67 -6.13 -46.60
N ALA A 234 -2.97 -5.07 -47.01
CA ALA A 234 -3.12 -4.51 -48.34
C ALA A 234 -2.30 -5.35 -49.34
N ALA A 235 -2.98 -5.97 -50.30
CA ALA A 235 -2.48 -6.66 -51.49
C ALA A 235 -1.90 -8.09 -51.33
N ARG A 236 -2.79 -9.09 -51.25
CA ARG A 236 -2.59 -10.31 -52.04
C ARG A 236 -3.11 -10.02 -53.46
N PRO A 237 -2.26 -9.92 -54.49
CA PRO A 237 -2.75 -9.85 -55.86
C PRO A 237 -3.50 -11.15 -56.19
N ALA A 238 -4.73 -11.02 -56.68
CA ALA A 238 -5.50 -12.13 -57.19
C ALA A 238 -4.71 -12.82 -58.32
N LYS A 239 -4.38 -14.10 -58.16
CA LYS A 239 -3.86 -14.94 -59.25
C LYS A 239 -4.94 -15.00 -60.34
N GLY A 240 -4.64 -14.42 -61.50
CA GLY A 240 -5.48 -14.47 -62.69
C GLY A 240 -5.78 -15.90 -63.10
N MET A 241 -7.07 -16.17 -63.30
CA MET A 241 -7.63 -17.38 -63.87
C MET A 241 -7.68 -17.15 -65.39
N TYR A 242 -6.84 -17.86 -66.14
CA TYR A 242 -6.87 -17.84 -67.61
C TYR A 242 -8.08 -18.66 -68.10
N LEU A 243 -8.95 -18.02 -68.91
CA LEU A 243 -9.91 -18.67 -69.79
C LEU A 243 -9.28 -18.69 -71.19
N SER A 244 -8.90 -19.87 -71.67
CA SER A 244 -8.57 -20.13 -73.08
C SER A 244 -9.84 -20.59 -73.81
N GLN A 245 -10.16 -19.93 -74.92
CA GLN A 245 -10.97 -20.49 -76.01
C GLN A 245 -10.07 -21.35 -76.89
#